data_AF-A0A0Q6ML93-F1
#
_entry.id   AF-A0A0Q6ML93-F1
#
_cell.length_a   1.000
_cell.length_b   1.000
_cell.length_c   1.000
_cell.angle_alpha   90.00
_cell.angle_beta   90.00
_cell.angle_gamma   90.00
#
_symmetry.space_group_name_H-M   'P 1'
#
loop_
_entity.id
_entity.type
_entity.pdbx_description
1 polymer ?
#
loop_
_entity_poly.entity_id
_entity_poly.type
_entity_poly.pdbx_seq_one_letter_code
_entity_poly.pdbx_strand_id
1 'polypeptide(L)'
;MRGWQLVMFLVDNDLLPKPTVCCISGRSDRIQWHSESYYHWRPYALNQSIHLALHRRFNAPDRWRVLVDQYAVTGEEWFARLSLVPADLAGQLRAEHGDQIADIFDRVPLPSGIQVPFRQIYRGDGASA
;
A
#
# COMPACT_ATOMS: atom_id res chain seq x y z
N MET A 1 1.00 7.39 4.63
CA MET A 1 -0.03 6.85 3.73
C MET A 1 -1.14 6.25 4.58
N ARG A 2 -2.41 6.29 4.13
CA ARG A 2 -3.54 5.63 4.79
C ARG A 2 -4.02 4.35 4.07
N GLY A 3 -3.14 3.71 3.29
CA GLY A 3 -3.50 2.58 2.42
C GLY A 3 -4.18 1.41 3.15
N TRP A 4 -3.74 1.09 4.37
CA TRP A 4 -4.43 0.10 5.21
C TRP A 4 -5.90 0.48 5.47
N GLN A 5 -6.17 1.74 5.81
CA GLN A 5 -7.54 2.20 6.08
C GLN A 5 -8.40 2.14 4.81
N LEU A 6 -7.83 2.48 3.65
CA LEU A 6 -8.52 2.33 2.38
C LEU A 6 -8.84 0.86 2.07
N VAL A 7 -7.86 -0.03 2.24
CA VAL A 7 -8.05 -1.47 2.04
C VAL A 7 -9.19 -2.00 2.92
N MET A 8 -9.18 -1.67 4.21
CA MET A 8 -10.24 -2.07 5.13
C MET A 8 -11.60 -1.54 4.69
N PHE A 9 -11.68 -0.24 4.36
CA PHE A 9 -12.90 0.37 3.85
C PHE A 9 -13.45 -0.34 2.61
N LEU A 10 -12.59 -0.67 1.64
CA LEU A 10 -13.00 -1.36 0.42
C LEU A 10 -13.49 -2.79 0.70
N VAL A 11 -12.82 -3.52 1.61
CA VAL A 11 -13.23 -4.87 2.00
C VAL A 11 -14.57 -4.84 2.75
N ASP A 12 -14.74 -3.93 3.71
CA ASP A 12 -15.94 -3.82 4.53
C ASP A 12 -17.19 -3.38 3.73
N ASN A 13 -16.99 -2.80 2.54
CA ASN A 13 -18.05 -2.40 1.61
C ASN A 13 -18.19 -3.36 0.41
N ASP A 14 -17.58 -4.55 0.46
CA ASP A 14 -17.60 -5.56 -0.62
C ASP A 14 -17.07 -5.04 -1.98
N LEU A 15 -16.28 -3.97 -1.97
CA LEU A 15 -15.67 -3.37 -3.17
C LEU A 15 -14.31 -3.99 -3.51
N LEU A 16 -13.72 -4.73 -2.57
CA LEU A 16 -12.47 -5.45 -2.77
C LEU A 16 -12.60 -6.85 -2.17
N PRO A 17 -12.46 -7.92 -2.97
CA PRO A 17 -12.54 -9.28 -2.46
C PRO A 17 -11.38 -9.59 -1.51
N LYS A 18 -11.53 -10.66 -0.73
CA LYS A 18 -10.41 -11.19 0.04
C LYS A 18 -9.28 -11.65 -0.90
N PRO A 19 -8.01 -11.34 -0.58
CA PRO A 19 -6.92 -11.73 -1.45
C PRO A 19 -6.63 -13.23 -1.26
N THR A 20 -6.40 -13.94 -2.35
CA THR A 20 -6.26 -15.41 -2.35
C THR A 20 -4.89 -15.91 -2.81
N VAL A 21 -4.18 -15.11 -3.61
CA VAL A 21 -2.89 -15.49 -4.21
C VAL A 21 -1.92 -14.32 -4.13
N CYS A 22 -0.69 -14.59 -3.71
CA CYS A 22 0.39 -13.62 -3.70
C CYS A 22 0.81 -13.28 -5.13
N CYS A 23 0.78 -12.00 -5.49
CA CYS A 23 1.15 -11.55 -6.82
C CYS A 23 2.66 -11.63 -7.13
N ILE A 24 3.50 -11.90 -6.13
CA ILE A 24 4.95 -12.09 -6.30
C ILE A 24 5.30 -13.58 -6.34
N SER A 25 4.85 -14.36 -5.36
CA SER A 25 5.27 -15.76 -5.23
C SER A 25 4.27 -16.79 -5.78
N GLY A 26 3.05 -16.38 -6.13
CA GLY A 26 1.97 -17.30 -6.50
C GLY A 26 1.44 -18.16 -5.35
N ARG A 27 1.97 -18.01 -4.12
CA ARG A 27 1.51 -18.76 -2.94
C ARG A 27 0.14 -18.27 -2.44
N SER A 28 -0.60 -19.14 -1.77
CA SER A 28 -1.95 -18.87 -1.23
C SER A 28 -2.02 -18.85 0.31
N ASP A 29 -0.89 -19.02 1.00
CA ASP A 29 -0.85 -19.01 2.46
C ASP A 29 -0.76 -17.60 3.04
N ARG A 30 -1.66 -17.28 3.98
CA ARG A 30 -1.65 -16.03 4.78
C ARG A 30 -1.52 -14.77 3.92
N ILE A 31 -2.45 -14.60 2.98
CA ILE A 31 -2.44 -13.48 2.04
C ILE A 31 -3.11 -12.26 2.67
N GLN A 32 -2.48 -11.10 2.50
CA GLN A 32 -2.97 -9.80 2.95
C GLN A 32 -2.80 -8.77 1.84
N TRP A 33 -3.70 -7.80 1.81
CA TRP A 33 -3.58 -6.63 0.96
C TRP A 33 -2.46 -5.71 1.48
N HIS A 34 -1.69 -5.15 0.55
CA HIS A 34 -0.62 -4.19 0.83
C HIS A 34 -0.69 -3.02 -0.15
N SER A 35 -0.57 -1.80 0.34
CA SER A 35 -0.46 -0.60 -0.49
C SER A 35 0.96 -0.07 -0.43
N GLU A 36 1.63 -0.01 -1.59
CA GLU A 36 2.98 0.56 -1.73
C GLU A 36 2.95 1.91 -2.46
N SER A 37 1.98 2.14 -3.35
CA SER A 37 1.86 3.38 -4.14
C SER A 37 0.96 4.42 -3.47
N TYR A 38 1.46 5.65 -3.37
CA TYR A 38 0.70 6.81 -2.89
C TYR A 38 -0.29 7.37 -3.92
N TYR A 39 -0.15 6.96 -5.17
CA TYR A 39 -0.88 7.52 -6.30
C TYR A 39 -1.90 6.57 -6.90
N HIS A 40 -1.83 5.30 -6.53
CA HIS A 40 -2.66 4.26 -7.08
C HIS A 40 -3.34 3.48 -5.96
N TRP A 41 -4.67 3.43 -6.02
CA TRP A 41 -5.49 2.82 -4.97
C TRP A 41 -5.42 1.30 -4.93
N ARG A 42 -5.03 0.64 -6.02
CA ARG A 42 -5.06 -0.83 -6.06
C ARG A 42 -3.97 -1.42 -5.16
N PRO A 43 -4.34 -2.22 -4.16
CA PRO A 43 -3.37 -2.91 -3.32
C PRO A 43 -2.81 -4.14 -4.05
N TYR A 44 -1.66 -4.59 -3.59
CA TYR A 44 -1.03 -5.84 -3.97
C TYR A 44 -1.40 -6.93 -2.97
N ALA A 45 -1.78 -8.11 -3.47
CA ALA A 45 -1.97 -9.28 -2.64
C ALA A 45 -0.61 -9.91 -2.33
N LEU A 46 -0.19 -9.88 -1.07
CA LEU A 46 1.11 -10.40 -0.63
C LEU A 46 0.92 -11.47 0.43
N ASN A 47 1.71 -12.55 0.36
CA ASN A 47 1.79 -13.47 1.48
C ASN A 47 2.57 -12.81 2.64
N GLN A 48 2.35 -13.30 3.86
CA GLN A 48 2.92 -12.70 5.07
C GLN A 48 4.44 -12.53 5.01
N SER A 49 5.19 -13.52 4.48
CA SER A 49 6.65 -13.46 4.44
C SER A 49 7.15 -12.31 3.54
N ILE A 50 6.58 -12.16 2.36
CA ILE A 50 6.95 -11.10 1.42
C ILE A 50 6.48 -9.75 1.92
N HIS A 51 5.28 -9.67 2.50
CA HIS A 51 4.75 -8.45 3.11
C HIS A 51 5.70 -7.90 4.20
N LEU A 52 6.16 -8.77 5.09
CA LEU A 52 7.11 -8.37 6.14
C LEU A 52 8.49 -8.00 5.60
N ALA A 53 8.98 -8.73 4.58
CA ALA A 53 10.25 -8.40 3.95
C ALA A 53 10.19 -7.04 3.24
N LEU A 54 9.08 -6.73 2.58
CA LEU A 54 8.85 -5.45 1.91
C LEU A 54 8.92 -4.27 2.89
N HIS A 55 8.26 -4.36 4.04
CA HIS A 55 8.36 -3.32 5.08
C HIS A 55 9.77 -3.20 5.67
N ARG A 56 10.54 -4.30 5.68
CA ARG A 56 11.91 -4.31 6.21
C ARG A 56 12.96 -3.99 5.15
N ARG A 57 12.60 -3.73 3.88
CA ARG A 57 13.56 -3.57 2.78
C ARG A 57 14.63 -2.51 3.03
N PHE A 58 14.32 -1.50 3.83
CA PHE A 58 15.26 -0.43 4.18
C PHE A 58 16.28 -0.85 5.26
N ASN A 59 15.83 -1.61 6.26
CA ASN A 59 16.66 -2.01 7.41
C ASN A 59 17.28 -3.41 7.24
N ALA A 60 16.79 -4.19 6.29
CA ALA A 60 17.29 -5.52 5.94
C ALA A 60 17.25 -5.72 4.41
N PRO A 61 17.97 -4.90 3.62
CA PRO A 61 17.89 -4.88 2.17
C PRO A 61 18.26 -6.22 1.53
N ASP A 62 19.21 -6.97 2.09
CA ASP A 62 19.64 -8.24 1.53
C ASP A 62 18.52 -9.29 1.55
N ARG A 63 17.65 -9.27 2.58
CA ARG A 63 16.48 -10.16 2.61
C ARG A 63 15.48 -9.83 1.50
N TRP A 64 15.35 -8.55 1.16
CA TRP A 64 14.51 -8.14 0.05
C TRP A 64 15.14 -8.52 -1.30
N ARG A 65 16.46 -8.31 -1.46
CA ARG A 65 17.20 -8.70 -2.67
C ARG A 65 17.06 -10.19 -2.97
N VAL A 66 17.20 -11.06 -1.97
CA VAL A 66 17.00 -12.51 -2.15
C VAL A 66 15.60 -12.83 -2.72
N LEU A 67 14.56 -12.11 -2.29
CA LEU A 67 13.21 -12.29 -2.83
C LEU A 67 13.09 -11.75 -4.25
N VAL A 68 13.71 -10.61 -4.55
CA VAL A 68 13.76 -10.06 -5.91
C VAL A 68 14.46 -11.04 -6.84
N ASP A 69 15.65 -11.54 -6.47
CA ASP A 69 16.42 -12.51 -7.25
C ASP A 69 15.65 -13.82 -7.47
N GLN A 70 14.83 -14.22 -6.50
CA GLN A 70 14.04 -15.44 -6.57
C GLN A 70 12.82 -15.32 -7.51
N TYR A 71 12.16 -14.17 -7.53
CA TYR A 71 10.83 -14.04 -8.17
C TYR A 71 10.77 -13.06 -9.34
N ALA A 72 11.74 -12.16 -9.49
CA ALA A 72 11.80 -11.27 -10.65
C ALA A 72 12.22 -12.08 -11.89
N VAL A 73 11.54 -11.84 -13.01
CA VAL A 73 11.86 -12.48 -14.29
C VAL A 73 12.60 -11.50 -15.18
N THR A 74 12.15 -10.25 -15.19
CA THR A 74 12.64 -9.20 -16.09
C THR A 74 13.40 -8.10 -15.36
N GLY A 75 13.15 -7.92 -14.06
CA GLY A 75 13.61 -6.77 -13.29
C GLY A 75 12.72 -5.54 -13.43
N GLU A 76 11.74 -5.57 -14.34
CA GLU A 76 10.78 -4.49 -14.55
C GLU A 76 9.52 -4.63 -13.68
N GLU A 77 9.37 -5.76 -13.00
CA GLU A 77 8.28 -5.98 -12.06
C GLU A 77 8.28 -4.89 -10.99
N TRP A 78 7.09 -4.44 -10.58
CA TRP A 78 6.94 -3.31 -9.66
C TRP A 78 7.77 -3.47 -8.38
N PHE A 79 7.93 -4.70 -7.89
CA PHE A 79 8.66 -5.01 -6.66
C PHE A 79 10.18 -5.02 -6.84
N ALA A 80 10.66 -5.33 -8.05
CA ALA A 80 12.07 -5.30 -8.40
C ALA A 80 12.60 -3.86 -8.53
N ARG A 81 11.74 -2.91 -8.89
CA ARG A 81 12.08 -1.49 -9.07
C ARG A 81 11.98 -0.65 -7.80
N LEU A 82 11.65 -1.24 -6.66
CA LEU A 82 11.52 -0.49 -5.41
C LEU A 82 12.87 -0.01 -4.88
N SER A 83 12.91 1.25 -4.45
CA SER A 83 14.07 1.81 -3.75
C SER A 83 14.34 1.06 -2.45
N LEU A 84 15.61 0.77 -2.20
CA LEU A 84 16.14 0.27 -0.92
C LEU A 84 16.61 1.40 0.00
N VAL A 85 16.55 2.64 -0.46
CA VAL A 85 16.87 3.82 0.34
C VAL A 85 15.57 4.40 0.90
N PRO A 86 15.48 4.63 2.22
CA PRO A 86 14.33 5.30 2.81
C PRO A 86 14.08 6.64 2.13
N ALA A 87 12.84 6.91 1.78
CA ALA A 87 12.41 8.21 1.30
C ALA A 87 11.11 8.59 2.00
N ASP A 88 11.04 9.81 2.55
CA ASP A 88 9.76 10.39 2.98
C ASP A 88 9.01 10.95 1.76
N LEU A 89 8.65 10.04 0.85
CA LEU A 89 7.92 10.40 -0.36
C LEU A 89 6.61 11.10 -0.01
N ALA A 90 5.93 10.67 1.05
CA ALA A 90 4.68 11.32 1.48
C ALA A 90 4.89 12.78 1.88
N GLY A 91 5.92 13.07 2.69
CA GLY A 91 6.27 14.42 3.10
C GLY A 91 6.71 15.30 1.92
N GLN A 92 7.57 14.76 1.06
CA GLN A 92 8.05 15.46 -0.14
C GLN A 92 6.89 15.86 -1.06
N LEU A 93 5.98 14.93 -1.33
CA LEU A 93 4.85 15.21 -2.21
C LEU A 93 3.88 16.24 -1.60
N ARG A 94 3.59 16.15 -0.30
CA ARG A 94 2.76 17.16 0.37
C ARG A 94 3.39 18.54 0.36
N ALA A 95 4.71 18.63 0.53
CA ALA A 95 5.43 19.89 0.45
C ALA A 95 5.34 20.52 -0.96
N GLU A 96 5.34 19.70 -2.01
CA GLU A 96 5.30 20.16 -3.40
C GLU A 96 3.88 20.48 -3.92
N HIS A 97 2.89 19.66 -3.53
CA HIS A 97 1.56 19.69 -4.15
C HIS A 97 0.41 19.90 -3.15
N GLY A 98 0.71 20.08 -1.87
CA GLY A 98 -0.28 20.21 -0.79
C GLY A 98 -0.74 18.88 -0.19
N ASP A 99 -1.41 18.95 0.97
CA ASP A 99 -1.72 17.77 1.78
C ASP A 99 -2.59 16.72 1.10
N GLN A 100 -3.43 17.14 0.15
CA GLN A 100 -4.38 16.28 -0.57
C GLN A 100 -3.70 15.37 -1.60
N ILE A 101 -2.46 15.66 -2.04
CA ILE A 101 -1.84 14.89 -3.12
C ILE A 101 -1.62 13.41 -2.76
N ALA A 102 -1.33 13.15 -1.49
CA ALA A 102 -1.09 11.84 -0.92
C ALA A 102 -2.37 11.21 -0.35
N ASP A 103 -3.51 11.84 -0.62
CA ASP A 103 -4.81 11.32 -0.25
C ASP A 103 -5.30 10.30 -1.28
N ILE A 104 -5.18 9.04 -0.90
CA ILE A 104 -5.48 7.92 -1.77
C ILE A 104 -6.99 7.66 -1.89
N PHE A 105 -7.82 8.16 -0.95
CA PHE A 105 -9.27 7.97 -0.99
C PHE A 105 -9.91 8.76 -2.13
N ASP A 106 -9.41 9.96 -2.42
CA ASP A 106 -9.88 10.80 -3.53
C ASP A 106 -9.60 10.19 -4.92
N ARG A 107 -8.75 9.16 -4.97
CA ARG A 107 -8.34 8.48 -6.22
C ARG A 107 -9.08 7.17 -6.46
N VAL A 108 -9.94 6.76 -5.52
CA VAL A 108 -10.67 5.49 -5.60
C VAL A 108 -11.97 5.72 -6.37
N PRO A 109 -12.26 4.94 -7.43
CA PRO A 109 -13.52 5.03 -8.14
C PRO A 109 -14.64 4.39 -7.32
N LEU A 110 -15.25 5.17 -6.43
CA LEU A 110 -16.34 4.70 -5.60
C LEU A 110 -17.69 4.74 -6.35
N PRO A 111 -18.52 3.68 -6.24
CA PRO A 111 -19.90 3.71 -6.72
C PRO A 111 -20.69 4.87 -6.11
N SER A 112 -21.69 5.36 -6.86
CA SER A 112 -22.61 6.38 -6.36
C SER A 112 -23.33 5.89 -5.09
N GLY A 113 -23.46 6.77 -4.10
CA GLY A 113 -24.11 6.46 -2.83
C GLY A 113 -23.19 5.92 -1.74
N ILE A 114 -21.95 5.53 -2.06
CA ILE A 114 -20.96 5.16 -1.04
C ILE A 114 -20.30 6.43 -0.48
N GLN A 115 -20.49 6.67 0.81
CA GLN A 115 -19.89 7.80 1.50
C GLN A 115 -18.60 7.35 2.21
N VAL A 116 -17.49 7.99 1.85
CA VAL A 116 -16.24 7.88 2.62
C VAL A 116 -16.46 8.58 3.97
N PRO A 117 -16.26 7.91 5.12
CA PRO A 117 -16.44 8.53 6.42
C PRO A 117 -15.27 9.49 6.72
N PHE A 118 -15.27 10.65 6.04
CA PHE A 118 -14.17 11.61 6.05
C PHE A 118 -13.80 12.03 7.48
N ARG A 119 -14.78 12.23 8.36
CA ARG A 119 -14.48 12.60 9.75
C ARG A 119 -13.79 11.49 10.57
N GLN A 120 -13.94 10.22 10.20
CA GLN A 120 -13.28 9.10 10.86
C GLN A 120 -11.88 8.84 10.27
N ILE A 121 -11.72 9.06 8.97
CA ILE A 121 -10.46 8.87 8.25
C ILE A 121 -9.51 10.06 8.44
N TYR A 122 -10.03 11.29 8.47
CA TYR A 122 -9.27 12.56 8.48
C TYR A 122 -9.33 13.33 9.80
N ARG A 123 -9.86 12.76 10.88
CA ARG A 123 -9.59 13.34 12.21
C ARG A 123 -8.08 13.31 12.42
N GLY A 124 -7.44 14.46 12.21
CA GLY A 124 -6.18 14.77 12.84
C GLY A 124 -6.41 14.83 14.34
N ASP A 125 -5.35 14.53 15.09
CA ASP A 125 -5.21 15.04 16.44
C ASP A 125 -5.45 16.56 16.38
N GLY A 126 -6.63 16.98 16.80
CA GLY A 126 -7.12 18.33 16.67
C GLY A 126 -7.95 18.69 17.89
N ALA A 127 -7.36 18.50 19.07
CA ALA A 127 -7.71 19.20 20.31
C ALA A 127 -6.68 18.79 21.39
N SER A 128 -5.53 19.43 21.41
CA SER A 128 -4.90 19.70 22.71
C SER A 128 -5.84 20.68 23.42
N ALA A 129 -6.30 20.26 24.60
CA ALA A 129 -6.98 21.10 25.57
C ALA A 129 -6.12 22.30 25.99
#